data_AF-A0A7Z9WEI5-F1
#
_entry.id   AF-A0A7Z9WEI5-F1
#
_cell.length_a   1.000
_cell.length_b   1.000
_cell.length_c   1.000
_cell.angle_alpha   90.00
_cell.angle_beta   90.00
_cell.angle_gamma   90.00
#
_symmetry.space_group_name_H-M   'P 1'
#
loop_
_entity.id
_entity.type
_entity.pdbx_description
1 polymer ?
#
loop_
_entity_poly.entity_id
_entity_poly.type
_entity_poly.pdbx_seq_one_letter_code
_entity_poly.pdbx_strand_id
1 'polypeptide(L)'
;MLGCDNGVIAAASLMAAFKNNPEFDIDDEKILEAIKRTNKQAVSGYCGLTGVCGVTVGIGAAFSIALGATCGKDKESAIVMRVVARITDALASETGPACCKNYVRTALRVSRNLTKEFLGLKLPVTVKNIECIFPEKHPHGCRRFKCLYYKG
;
A
#
# COMPACT_ATOMS: atom_id res chain seq x y z
N MET A 1 15.46 7.73 -2.24
CA MET A 1 14.29 8.47 -2.74
C MET A 1 13.14 8.35 -1.75
N LEU A 2 12.87 9.44 -1.04
CA LEU A 2 11.59 9.72 -0.42
C LEU A 2 10.69 10.28 -1.50
N GLY A 3 9.42 9.90 -1.54
CA GLY A 3 8.52 10.40 -2.57
C GLY A 3 7.19 9.69 -2.54
N CYS A 4 6.12 10.44 -2.72
CA CYS A 4 4.77 9.92 -2.67
C CYS A 4 4.38 9.16 -3.95
N ASP A 5 5.25 9.15 -4.98
CA ASP A 5 5.20 8.22 -6.12
C ASP A 5 5.18 6.75 -5.66
N ASN A 6 5.75 6.45 -4.49
CA ASN A 6 5.66 5.12 -3.89
C ASN A 6 4.21 4.72 -3.55
N GLY A 7 3.32 5.69 -3.31
CA GLY A 7 1.89 5.44 -3.18
C GLY A 7 1.27 4.94 -4.47
N VAL A 8 1.64 5.53 -5.61
CA VAL A 8 1.22 5.08 -6.94
C VAL A 8 1.72 3.67 -7.21
N ILE A 9 2.99 3.38 -6.92
CA ILE A 9 3.57 2.04 -7.06
C ILE A 9 2.79 1.03 -6.23
N ALA A 10 2.47 1.34 -4.97
CA ALA A 10 1.69 0.45 -4.12
C ALA A 10 0.27 0.20 -4.65
N ALA A 11 -0.43 1.25 -5.09
CA ALA A 11 -1.77 1.16 -5.66
C ALA A 11 -1.77 0.28 -6.92
N ALA A 12 -0.91 0.60 -7.90
CA ALA A 12 -0.81 -0.13 -9.16
C ALA A 12 -0.42 -1.60 -8.95
N SER A 13 0.54 -1.86 -8.05
CA SER A 13 0.98 -3.23 -7.75
C SER A 13 -0.13 -4.07 -7.14
N LEU A 14 -0.91 -3.51 -6.20
CA LEU A 14 -2.03 -4.22 -5.58
C LEU A 14 -3.18 -4.44 -6.57
N MET A 15 -3.52 -3.44 -7.38
CA MET A 15 -4.56 -3.58 -8.40
C MET A 15 -4.18 -4.59 -9.49
N ALA A 16 -2.91 -4.64 -9.90
CA ALA A 16 -2.41 -5.69 -10.78
C ALA A 16 -2.52 -7.09 -10.15
N ALA A 17 -2.24 -7.20 -8.85
CA ALA A 17 -2.45 -8.46 -8.13
C ALA A 17 -3.92 -8.87 -8.06
N PHE A 18 -4.84 -7.92 -7.91
CA PHE A 18 -6.29 -8.18 -8.00
C PHE A 18 -6.69 -8.60 -9.42
N LYS A 19 -6.26 -7.87 -10.46
CA LYS A 19 -6.51 -8.22 -11.87
C LYS A 19 -6.04 -9.63 -12.24
N ASN A 20 -4.93 -10.08 -11.66
CA ASN A 20 -4.39 -11.42 -11.90
C ASN A 20 -5.12 -12.54 -11.13
N ASN A 21 -6.11 -12.20 -10.30
CA ASN A 21 -6.95 -13.18 -9.63
C ASN A 21 -8.36 -13.13 -10.25
N PRO A 22 -8.87 -14.26 -10.81
CA PRO A 22 -10.14 -14.31 -11.54
C PRO A 22 -11.37 -14.02 -10.69
N GLU A 23 -11.26 -14.04 -9.36
CA GLU A 23 -12.35 -13.69 -8.44
C GLU A 23 -12.58 -12.18 -8.36
N PHE A 24 -11.67 -11.37 -8.89
CA PHE A 24 -11.82 -9.91 -8.97
C PHE A 24 -12.18 -9.47 -10.39
N ASP A 25 -13.16 -8.58 -10.49
CA ASP A 25 -13.47 -7.84 -11.71
C ASP A 25 -12.63 -6.55 -11.78
N ILE A 26 -11.42 -6.64 -12.32
CA ILE A 26 -10.48 -5.51 -12.46
C ILE A 26 -9.93 -5.45 -13.88
N ASP A 27 -10.16 -4.32 -14.54
CA ASP A 27 -9.61 -3.98 -15.85
C ASP A 27 -8.50 -2.91 -15.72
N ASP A 28 -7.92 -2.51 -16.86
CA ASP A 28 -6.89 -1.47 -16.88
C ASP A 28 -7.42 -0.08 -16.52
N GLU A 29 -8.69 0.20 -16.79
CA GLU A 29 -9.32 1.48 -16.42
C GLU A 29 -9.42 1.64 -14.91
N LYS A 30 -9.81 0.58 -14.20
CA LYS A 30 -9.83 0.52 -12.73
C LYS A 30 -8.43 0.70 -12.15
N ILE A 31 -7.39 0.13 -12.77
CA ILE A 31 -5.99 0.35 -12.36
C ILE A 31 -5.61 1.84 -12.52
N LEU A 32 -5.91 2.43 -13.68
CA LEU A 32 -5.63 3.84 -13.95
C LEU A 32 -6.38 4.77 -13.01
N GLU A 33 -7.63 4.45 -12.66
CA GLU A 33 -8.42 5.20 -11.69
C GLU A 33 -7.80 5.13 -10.28
N ALA A 34 -7.28 3.97 -9.85
CA ALA A 34 -6.57 3.85 -8.58
C ALA A 34 -5.33 4.75 -8.55
N ILE A 35 -4.56 4.76 -9.63
CA ILE A 35 -3.38 5.62 -9.80
C ILE A 35 -3.78 7.10 -9.75
N LYS A 36 -4.84 7.48 -10.47
CA LYS A 36 -5.35 8.86 -10.53
C LYS A 36 -5.83 9.35 -9.17
N ARG A 37 -6.62 8.55 -8.44
CA ARG A 37 -7.07 8.87 -7.07
C ARG A 37 -5.89 9.04 -6.12
N THR A 38 -4.87 8.19 -6.27
CA THR A 38 -3.66 8.26 -5.45
C THR A 38 -2.86 9.53 -5.76
N ASN A 39 -2.59 9.83 -7.03
CA ASN A 39 -1.84 11.03 -7.44
C ASN A 39 -2.48 12.34 -6.97
N LYS A 40 -3.83 12.41 -6.98
CA LYS A 40 -4.54 13.60 -6.52
C LYS A 40 -4.38 13.90 -5.02
N GLN A 41 -4.06 12.88 -4.22
CA GLN A 41 -4.07 12.98 -2.77
C GLN A 41 -2.67 12.81 -2.17
N ALA A 42 -1.87 11.86 -2.67
CA ALA A 42 -0.53 11.57 -2.20
C ALA A 42 0.52 12.53 -2.81
N VAL A 43 0.48 13.81 -2.43
CA VAL A 43 1.48 14.81 -2.85
C VAL A 43 2.78 14.71 -2.04
N SER A 44 3.91 15.21 -2.56
CA SER A 44 5.21 15.07 -1.89
C SER A 44 5.18 15.49 -0.40
N GLY A 45 5.77 14.68 0.46
CA GLY A 45 5.77 14.93 1.91
C GLY A 45 4.43 14.68 2.62
N TYR A 46 3.45 14.05 1.95
CA TYR A 46 2.06 13.92 2.43
C TYR A 46 1.93 13.52 3.91
N CYS A 47 2.71 12.54 4.37
CA CYS A 47 2.67 12.08 5.76
C CYS A 47 3.01 13.18 6.78
N GLY A 48 3.90 14.11 6.44
CA GLY A 48 4.22 15.25 7.31
C GLY A 48 3.18 16.37 7.23
N LEU A 49 2.41 16.44 6.15
CA LEU A 49 1.39 17.48 5.95
C LEU A 49 0.03 17.10 6.56
N THR A 50 -0.33 15.81 6.50
CA THR A 50 -1.68 15.34 6.85
C THR A 50 -1.70 14.25 7.91
N GLY A 51 -0.54 13.73 8.31
CA GLY A 51 -0.44 12.55 9.16
C GLY A 51 -0.73 11.23 8.45
N VAL A 52 -1.09 11.25 7.16
CA VAL A 52 -1.40 10.04 6.37
C VAL A 52 -0.31 9.79 5.35
N CYS A 53 0.21 8.56 5.28
CA CYS A 53 1.18 8.20 4.25
C CYS A 53 0.53 8.08 2.87
N GLY A 54 1.18 8.59 1.83
CA GLY A 54 0.74 8.39 0.44
C GLY A 54 0.61 6.92 0.03
N VAL A 55 1.37 6.01 0.66
CA VAL A 55 1.20 4.56 0.49
C VAL A 55 -0.15 4.08 1.04
N THR A 56 -0.56 4.58 2.22
CA THR A 56 -1.88 4.28 2.79
C THR A 56 -2.99 4.72 1.84
N VAL A 57 -2.88 5.94 1.28
CA VAL A 57 -3.85 6.45 0.30
C VAL A 57 -3.95 5.53 -0.91
N GLY A 58 -2.80 5.07 -1.44
CA GLY A 58 -2.78 4.15 -2.58
C GLY A 58 -3.43 2.80 -2.30
N ILE A 59 -3.19 2.21 -1.13
CA ILE A 59 -3.86 0.98 -0.71
C ILE A 59 -5.38 1.20 -0.54
N GLY A 60 -5.76 2.31 0.10
CA GLY A 60 -7.18 2.65 0.27
C GLY A 60 -7.91 2.81 -1.06
N ALA A 61 -7.28 3.48 -2.04
CA ALA A 61 -7.83 3.60 -3.38
C ALA A 61 -8.04 2.25 -4.06
N ALA A 62 -7.07 1.33 -3.96
CA ALA A 62 -7.16 -0.01 -4.53
C ALA A 62 -8.32 -0.83 -3.90
N PHE A 63 -8.41 -0.87 -2.57
CA PHE A 63 -9.52 -1.56 -1.89
C PHE A 63 -10.88 -0.91 -2.16
N SER A 64 -10.93 0.42 -2.25
CA SER A 64 -12.17 1.14 -2.60
C SER A 64 -12.68 0.75 -3.98
N ILE A 65 -11.79 0.65 -4.97
CA ILE A 65 -12.19 0.24 -6.33
C ILE A 65 -12.59 -1.24 -6.34
N ALA A 66 -11.80 -2.12 -5.72
CA ALA A 66 -12.10 -3.55 -5.68
C ALA A 66 -13.43 -3.90 -4.99
N LEU A 67 -13.80 -3.15 -3.95
CA LEU A 67 -15.07 -3.33 -3.22
C LEU A 67 -16.21 -2.49 -3.82
N GLY A 68 -15.94 -1.59 -4.76
CA GLY A 68 -16.91 -0.61 -5.23
C GLY A 68 -17.40 0.31 -4.11
N ALA A 69 -16.53 0.68 -3.17
CA ALA A 69 -16.85 1.58 -2.07
C ALA A 69 -17.04 3.02 -2.55
N THR A 70 -18.12 3.66 -2.10
CA THR A 70 -18.48 5.06 -2.41
C THR A 70 -19.18 5.69 -1.21
N CYS A 71 -19.23 7.02 -1.13
CA CYS A 71 -20.07 7.71 -0.15
C CYS A 71 -21.51 7.16 -0.21
N GLY A 72 -22.08 6.88 0.96
CA GLY A 72 -23.41 6.27 1.09
C GLY A 72 -23.45 4.75 1.09
N LYS A 73 -22.33 4.05 0.88
CA LYS A 73 -22.23 2.60 1.13
C LYS A 73 -21.68 2.33 2.51
N ASP A 74 -22.47 1.71 3.37
CA ASP A 74 -22.10 1.46 4.76
C ASP A 74 -20.98 0.43 4.88
N LYS A 75 -21.21 -0.79 4.35
CA LYS A 75 -20.33 -1.94 4.57
C LYS A 75 -18.99 -1.78 3.86
N GLU A 76 -19.00 -1.47 2.57
CA GLU A 76 -17.81 -1.35 1.74
C GLU A 76 -16.91 -0.20 2.23
N SER A 77 -17.49 0.97 2.52
CA SER A 77 -16.74 2.11 3.03
C SER A 77 -16.14 1.83 4.41
N ALA A 78 -16.91 1.21 5.32
CA ALA A 78 -16.39 0.82 6.62
C ALA A 78 -15.23 -0.18 6.52
N ILE A 79 -15.30 -1.15 5.58
CA ILE A 79 -14.18 -2.06 5.32
C ILE A 79 -12.95 -1.29 4.84
N VAL A 80 -13.09 -0.41 3.85
CA VAL A 80 -11.96 0.38 3.32
C VAL A 80 -11.34 1.25 4.41
N MET A 81 -12.15 1.90 5.25
CA MET A 81 -11.66 2.71 6.37
C MET A 81 -10.88 1.88 7.39
N ARG A 82 -11.35 0.67 7.72
CA ARG A 82 -10.62 -0.27 8.60
C ARG A 82 -9.31 -0.75 7.98
N VAL A 83 -9.31 -1.02 6.66
CA VAL A 83 -8.10 -1.37 5.92
C VAL A 83 -7.08 -0.24 6.02
N VAL A 84 -7.50 1.00 5.72
CA VAL A 84 -6.66 2.20 5.79
C VAL A 84 -6.12 2.41 7.20
N ALA A 85 -6.94 2.24 8.25
CA ALA A 85 -6.49 2.36 9.64
C ALA A 85 -5.36 1.36 9.97
N ARG A 86 -5.52 0.08 9.59
CA ARG A 86 -4.51 -0.96 9.85
C ARG A 86 -3.24 -0.79 9.04
N ILE A 87 -3.34 -0.27 7.81
CA ILE A 87 -2.17 0.08 7.02
C ILE A 87 -1.43 1.24 7.68
N THR A 88 -2.15 2.29 8.10
CA THR A 88 -1.54 3.44 8.79
C THR A 88 -0.82 3.00 10.06
N ASP A 89 -1.44 2.17 10.89
CA ASP A 89 -0.84 1.64 12.12
C ASP A 89 0.45 0.83 11.84
N ALA A 90 0.41 -0.05 10.83
CA ALA A 90 1.58 -0.79 10.41
C ALA A 90 2.70 0.13 9.90
N LEU A 91 2.38 1.20 9.17
CA LEU A 91 3.39 2.15 8.69
C LEU A 91 3.91 3.07 9.80
N ALA A 92 3.07 3.42 10.77
CA ALA A 92 3.46 4.20 11.94
C ALA A 92 4.53 3.45 12.77
N SER A 93 4.35 2.14 12.98
CA SER A 93 5.34 1.26 13.62
C SER A 93 6.66 1.17 12.83
N GLU A 94 6.61 1.50 11.54
CA GLU A 94 7.76 1.48 10.64
C GLU A 94 8.41 2.86 10.44
N THR A 95 7.97 3.88 11.18
CA THR A 95 8.48 5.25 11.05
C THR A 95 9.86 5.41 11.70
N GLY A 96 10.71 6.23 11.07
CA GLY A 96 12.02 6.63 11.60
C GLY A 96 13.17 5.63 11.41
N PRO A 97 14.25 6.01 10.69
CA PRO A 97 14.28 6.99 9.60
C PRO A 97 13.34 6.59 8.44
N ALA A 98 12.75 7.56 7.74
CA ALA A 98 11.69 7.28 6.77
C ALA A 98 12.20 6.58 5.50
N CYS A 99 11.58 5.46 5.15
CA CYS A 99 11.87 4.72 3.91
C CYS A 99 10.58 4.31 3.21
N CYS A 100 10.21 5.04 2.15
CA CYS A 100 9.01 4.74 1.38
C CYS A 100 9.03 3.31 0.76
N LYS A 101 10.21 2.76 0.46
CA LYS A 101 10.35 1.36 0.00
C LYS A 101 9.95 0.34 1.08
N ASN A 102 10.30 0.62 2.33
CA ASN A 102 9.85 -0.19 3.47
C ASN A 102 8.32 -0.12 3.59
N TYR A 103 7.76 1.09 3.47
CA TYR A 103 6.32 1.30 3.54
C TYR A 103 5.56 0.55 2.44
N VAL A 104 6.01 0.61 1.18
CA VAL A 104 5.36 -0.13 0.08
C VAL A 104 5.34 -1.63 0.37
N ARG A 105 6.48 -2.21 0.74
CA ARG A 105 6.57 -3.66 1.01
C ARG A 105 5.72 -4.06 2.20
N THR A 106 5.76 -3.30 3.28
CA THR A 106 4.95 -3.57 4.48
C THR A 106 3.47 -3.41 4.19
N ALA A 107 3.07 -2.34 3.49
CA ALA A 107 1.69 -2.12 3.09
C ALA A 107 1.18 -3.26 2.21
N LEU A 108 1.91 -3.68 1.17
CA LEU A 108 1.49 -4.82 0.33
C LEU A 108 1.39 -6.14 1.11
N ARG A 109 2.33 -6.41 2.02
CA ARG A 109 2.30 -7.60 2.90
C ARG A 109 1.07 -7.58 3.81
N VAL A 110 0.75 -6.43 4.41
CA VAL A 110 -0.42 -6.26 5.26
C VAL A 110 -1.69 -6.35 4.41
N SER A 111 -1.76 -5.65 3.28
CA SER A 111 -2.87 -5.71 2.32
C SER A 111 -3.23 -7.13 1.93
N ARG A 112 -2.26 -8.00 1.65
CA ARG A 112 -2.52 -9.43 1.39
C ARG A 112 -3.33 -10.09 2.51
N ASN A 113 -2.97 -9.84 3.77
CA ASN A 113 -3.69 -10.39 4.92
C ASN A 113 -5.11 -9.79 5.01
N LEU A 114 -5.23 -8.48 4.77
CA LEU A 114 -6.51 -7.77 4.78
C LEU A 114 -7.43 -8.22 3.64
N THR A 115 -6.89 -8.56 2.47
CA THR A 115 -7.64 -9.15 1.36
C THR A 115 -8.26 -10.47 1.78
N LYS A 116 -7.48 -11.35 2.42
CA LYS A 116 -8.02 -12.62 2.95
C LYS A 116 -9.09 -12.38 4.01
N GLU A 117 -8.85 -11.44 4.92
CA GLU A 117 -9.73 -11.19 6.06
C GLU A 117 -11.07 -10.55 5.64
N PHE A 118 -11.04 -9.51 4.81
CA PHE A 118 -12.23 -8.74 4.47
C PHE A 118 -12.93 -9.19 3.19
N LEU A 119 -12.20 -9.79 2.24
CA LEU A 119 -12.75 -10.23 0.96
C LEU A 119 -12.84 -11.76 0.86
N GLY A 120 -12.22 -12.51 1.77
CA GLY A 120 -12.14 -13.98 1.70
C GLY A 120 -11.15 -14.50 0.65
N LEU A 121 -10.49 -13.61 -0.09
CA LEU A 121 -9.65 -13.94 -1.24
C LEU A 121 -8.17 -14.03 -0.85
N LYS A 122 -7.46 -15.04 -1.36
CA LYS A 122 -6.03 -15.21 -1.11
C LYS A 122 -5.22 -14.72 -2.30
N LEU A 123 -4.29 -13.80 -2.06
CA LEU A 123 -3.28 -13.45 -3.06
C LEU A 123 -2.06 -14.38 -2.90
N PRO A 124 -1.57 -14.99 -4.00
CA PRO A 124 -0.43 -15.90 -3.95
C PRO A 124 0.85 -15.19 -3.53
N VAL A 125 1.76 -15.93 -2.89
CA VAL A 125 3.10 -15.45 -2.52
C VAL A 125 4.12 -16.37 -3.19
N THR A 126 4.79 -15.84 -4.21
CA THR A 126 5.85 -16.57 -4.93
C THR A 126 7.21 -16.42 -4.25
N VAL A 127 7.44 -15.32 -3.54
CA VAL A 127 8.70 -15.04 -2.83
C VAL A 127 8.41 -14.83 -1.35
N LYS A 128 8.91 -15.73 -0.50
CA LYS A 128 8.71 -15.66 0.96
C LYS A 128 9.61 -14.64 1.65
N ASN A 129 10.86 -14.54 1.21
CA ASN A 129 11.88 -13.67 1.81
C ASN A 129 12.30 -12.59 0.80
N ILE A 130 11.88 -11.35 1.05
CA ILE A 130 12.24 -10.20 0.21
C ILE A 130 13.41 -9.49 0.85
N GLU A 131 14.55 -9.47 0.15
CA GLU A 131 15.75 -8.76 0.59
C GLU A 131 15.87 -7.41 -0.13
N CYS A 132 16.19 -6.36 0.61
CA CYS A 132 16.36 -5.02 0.07
C CYS A 132 17.79 -4.85 -0.46
N ILE A 133 17.92 -4.56 -1.76
CA ILE A 133 19.21 -4.29 -2.42
C ILE A 133 19.61 -2.81 -2.46
N PHE A 134 18.86 -1.94 -1.79
CA PHE A 134 19.06 -0.49 -1.76
C PHE A 134 19.63 0.13 -0.45
N PRO A 135 20.15 -0.59 0.57
CA PRO A 135 20.59 0.04 1.82
C PRO A 135 21.59 1.17 1.61
N GLU A 136 22.63 0.93 0.81
CA GLU A 136 23.70 1.90 0.54
C GLU A 136 23.25 3.06 -0.35
N LYS A 137 22.15 2.89 -1.10
CA LYS A 137 21.57 3.94 -1.97
C LYS A 137 20.55 4.84 -1.26
N HIS A 138 20.38 4.67 0.05
CA HIS A 138 19.44 5.47 0.86
C HIS A 138 20.02 5.81 2.24
N PRO A 139 21.24 6.39 2.32
CA PRO A 139 22.03 6.46 3.55
C PRO A 139 21.32 7.21 4.70
N HIS A 140 20.58 8.29 4.42
CA HIS A 140 19.91 9.09 5.45
C HIS A 140 18.51 8.60 5.86
N GLY A 141 17.93 7.69 5.09
CA GLY A 141 16.57 7.20 5.33
C GLY A 141 16.48 5.68 5.55
N CYS A 142 17.59 4.96 5.44
CA CYS A 142 17.61 3.51 5.61
C CYS A 142 17.51 3.15 7.09
N ARG A 143 16.62 2.19 7.40
CA ARG A 143 16.40 1.73 8.78
C ARG A 143 17.37 0.61 9.20
N ARG A 144 18.19 0.10 8.26
CA ARG A 144 19.16 -1.00 8.47
C ARG A 144 18.55 -2.12 9.32
N PHE A 145 19.16 -2.47 10.45
CA PHE A 145 18.70 -3.54 11.35
C PHE A 145 17.28 -3.37 11.91
N LYS A 146 16.67 -2.17 11.82
CA LYS A 146 15.25 -1.94 12.16
C LYS A 146 14.29 -2.21 10.99
N CYS A 147 14.80 -2.59 9.82
CA CYS A 147 14.02 -2.90 8.62
C CYS A 147 13.89 -4.41 8.45
N LEU A 148 12.66 -4.93 8.34
CA LEU A 148 12.40 -6.35 8.06
C LEU A 148 13.03 -6.85 6.75
N TYR A 149 13.35 -5.94 5.83
CA TYR A 149 13.90 -6.26 4.52
C TYR A 149 15.42 -6.05 4.43
N TYR A 150 16.09 -5.65 5.52
CA TYR A 150 17.55 -5.48 5.51
C TYR A 150 18.22 -6.82 5.81
N LYS A 151 19.20 -7.18 4.98
CA LYS A 151 20.12 -8.28 5.23
C LYS A 151 21.48 -7.66 5.52
N GLY A 152 22.02 -7.97 6.70
CA GLY A 152 23.34 -7.51 7.14
C GLY A 152 24.44 -8.00 6.22
#